data_AF-A0A8S2W0V7-F1
#
_entry.id   AF-A0A8S2W0V7-F1
#
_cell.length_a   1.000
_cell.length_b   1.000
_cell.length_c   1.000
_cell.angle_alpha   90.00
_cell.angle_beta   90.00
_cell.angle_gamma   90.00
#
_symmetry.space_group_name_H-M   'P 1'
#
loop_
_entity.id
_entity.type
_entity.pdbx_description
1 polymer ?
#
loop_
_entity_poly.entity_id
_entity_poly.type
_entity_poly.pdbx_seq_one_letter_code
_entity_poly.pdbx_strand_id
1 'polypeptide(L)'
;MAIELCESIGVLAIYENNQDRGKISPLAIQTVLAYYEDDVISRCSSNTKDTINVKQNNGEKKPVCCRYMVMSLQEAFELFKHEYKDNEDIKIGYTKFCYLKPKWIKLSIKKNICLCHFHENFRLLLVTFSTVIQESIKSNSLIEKIVCSRENSSCMYGNCLLCRTKVPSTEIPTLYSGIDLDEEVNWMKWANVNGKIDIHRLSGSVGDLLIEMDHQWSKFIMHSYITHAQFEHIRNLKQSLASDSALVHMDFAENYALEVQNEVMSKHWSTKQAALFTIQIRTNNEIINIVIVSDYLSHDTTFVSCAQKLICNHIKTFYPLVTTILYLSDGCSGHFKNNFSMLNLIKHYEDYQYKAEWIFYSTSHEKGPVDGLGAVVKSAARRETMRADGPQKALLSPVEFYDFLKQKFCSKSTNSILDMPHIHIGQIANTEKIPIWYLSEFNISEHFDEYLSDRCKTRPSTGPIFGIRSYHHFQLLDNATIRCKTTSDSMSYEDFTMFIQHQSKLKCVKRVLTMNDVNVNDYIAVEYQDDWWLAMIQALEPTLKEQHMTFLHPSGPRTSFKFPVRPDELNIELGNVICLLCQPPTLGTRYNYTIQQHLCDEIQELFSEY
;
A
#
# COMPACT_ATOMS: atom_id res chain seq x y z
N MET A 1 -27.38 -10.12 44.47
CA MET A 1 -27.29 -11.49 43.93
C MET A 1 -26.74 -11.60 42.49
N ALA A 2 -26.95 -10.64 41.58
CA ALA A 2 -26.34 -10.67 40.23
C ALA A 2 -24.89 -10.11 40.17
N ILE A 3 -24.40 -9.53 41.27
CA ILE A 3 -23.04 -8.97 41.38
C ILE A 3 -22.07 -10.00 42.02
N GLU A 4 -22.55 -10.91 42.87
CA GLU A 4 -21.73 -11.93 43.56
C GLU A 4 -21.46 -13.20 42.73
N LEU A 5 -22.19 -13.43 41.64
CA LEU A 5 -21.92 -14.56 40.72
C LEU A 5 -20.83 -14.25 39.68
N CYS A 6 -20.32 -13.00 39.63
CA CYS A 6 -19.27 -12.60 38.70
C CYS A 6 -17.85 -12.95 39.20
N GLU A 7 -17.68 -13.21 40.50
CA GLU A 7 -16.36 -13.40 41.12
C GLU A 7 -16.02 -14.87 41.48
N SER A 8 -16.96 -15.82 41.37
CA SER A 8 -16.79 -17.15 41.97
C SER A 8 -16.59 -18.33 41.00
N ILE A 9 -16.73 -18.17 39.68
CA ILE A 9 -16.54 -19.30 38.74
C ILE A 9 -15.74 -18.87 37.50
N GLY A 10 -14.42 -19.01 37.59
CA GLY A 10 -13.54 -19.00 36.43
C GLY A 10 -13.71 -20.27 35.61
N VAL A 11 -13.81 -20.10 34.28
CA VAL A 11 -13.75 -21.14 33.22
C VAL A 11 -14.99 -22.05 33.18
N LEU A 12 -15.80 -22.02 32.11
CA LEU A 12 -15.63 -22.89 30.93
C LEU A 12 -16.33 -22.33 29.69
N ALA A 13 -15.74 -22.60 28.53
CA ALA A 13 -16.39 -22.48 27.24
C ALA A 13 -17.22 -23.74 26.98
N ILE A 14 -18.53 -23.58 26.77
CA ILE A 14 -19.36 -24.55 26.05
C ILE A 14 -20.37 -23.73 25.23
N TYR A 15 -20.38 -23.93 23.91
CA TYR A 15 -21.52 -23.56 23.06
C TYR A 15 -22.62 -24.59 23.36
N GLU A 16 -23.30 -24.42 24.48
CA GLU A 16 -24.46 -25.25 24.81
C GLU A 16 -25.70 -24.65 24.13
N ASN A 17 -26.26 -25.43 23.22
CA ASN A 17 -27.58 -25.24 22.62
C ASN A 17 -28.63 -25.18 23.74
N ASN A 18 -28.87 -23.99 24.28
CA ASN A 18 -30.08 -23.75 25.06
C ASN A 18 -31.25 -23.54 24.09
N GLN A 19 -32.13 -24.53 24.08
CA GLN A 19 -33.36 -24.54 23.30
C GLN A 19 -34.30 -23.39 23.72
N ASP A 20 -34.97 -22.87 22.67
CA ASP A 20 -36.20 -22.09 22.65
C ASP A 20 -36.21 -20.62 23.10
N ARG A 21 -35.89 -19.76 22.12
CA ARG A 21 -36.80 -18.77 21.50
C ARG A 21 -36.31 -18.46 20.08
N GLY A 22 -36.94 -19.06 19.07
CA GLY A 22 -36.68 -18.85 17.63
C GLY A 22 -35.27 -19.25 17.20
N LYS A 23 -35.08 -20.47 16.67
CA LYS A 23 -33.78 -20.90 16.11
C LYS A 23 -33.39 -19.97 14.97
N ILE A 24 -32.43 -19.10 15.24
CA ILE A 24 -31.72 -18.36 14.20
C ILE A 24 -30.98 -19.39 13.35
N SER A 25 -31.10 -19.27 12.04
CA SER A 25 -30.51 -20.24 11.13
C SER A 25 -28.98 -20.29 11.31
N PRO A 26 -28.34 -21.46 11.18
CA PRO A 26 -26.88 -21.56 11.17
C PRO A 26 -26.25 -20.63 10.12
N LEU A 27 -26.93 -20.48 8.98
CA LEU A 27 -26.56 -19.54 7.93
C LEU A 27 -26.53 -18.10 8.46
N ALA A 28 -27.57 -17.65 9.15
CA ALA A 28 -27.62 -16.31 9.74
C ALA A 28 -26.50 -16.08 10.76
N ILE A 29 -26.17 -17.09 11.57
CA ILE A 29 -25.03 -16.99 12.51
C ILE A 29 -23.72 -16.82 11.75
N GLN A 30 -23.47 -17.64 10.73
CA GLN A 30 -22.25 -17.57 9.92
C GLN A 30 -22.16 -16.24 9.18
N THR A 31 -23.26 -15.75 8.59
CA THR A 31 -23.32 -14.46 7.92
C THR A 31 -23.05 -13.32 8.88
N VAL A 32 -23.59 -13.32 10.10
CA VAL A 32 -23.31 -12.28 11.11
C VAL A 32 -21.84 -12.30 11.54
N LEU A 33 -21.25 -13.49 11.73
CA LEU A 33 -19.82 -13.61 12.06
C LEU A 33 -18.94 -13.06 10.94
N ALA A 34 -19.22 -13.44 9.69
CA ALA A 34 -18.52 -12.93 8.51
C ALA A 34 -18.72 -11.41 8.36
N TYR A 35 -19.93 -10.91 8.63
CA TYR A 35 -20.26 -9.49 8.54
C TYR A 35 -19.48 -8.66 9.56
N TYR A 36 -19.29 -9.15 10.79
CA TYR A 36 -18.43 -8.46 11.74
C TYR A 36 -16.96 -8.46 11.33
N GLU A 37 -16.49 -9.47 10.59
CA GLU A 37 -15.12 -9.55 10.07
C GLU A 37 -14.91 -8.76 8.78
N ASP A 38 -15.96 -8.16 8.23
CA ASP A 38 -15.89 -7.25 7.09
C ASP A 38 -15.10 -5.98 7.44
N ASP A 39 -14.19 -5.56 6.55
CA ASP A 39 -13.32 -4.38 6.72
C ASP A 39 -14.10 -3.05 6.78
N VAL A 40 -15.35 -3.02 6.29
CA VAL A 40 -16.27 -1.89 6.42
C VAL A 40 -16.83 -1.79 7.85
N ILE A 41 -17.06 -2.95 8.50
CA ILE A 41 -17.72 -3.03 9.80
C ILE A 41 -16.70 -2.96 10.93
N SER A 42 -15.57 -3.65 10.79
CA SER A 42 -14.47 -3.60 11.73
C SER A 42 -13.12 -3.69 11.02
N ARG A 43 -12.05 -3.09 11.56
CA ARG A 43 -10.70 -3.14 10.99
C ARG A 43 -9.71 -3.86 11.88
N CYS A 44 -8.82 -4.66 11.29
CA CYS A 44 -7.71 -5.29 12.01
C CYS A 44 -6.80 -4.25 12.66
N SER A 45 -6.32 -4.55 13.86
CA SER A 45 -5.24 -3.79 14.48
C SER A 45 -3.90 -4.14 13.83
N SER A 46 -3.08 -3.13 13.52
CA SER A 46 -1.68 -3.35 13.19
C SER A 46 -0.79 -3.51 14.43
N ASN A 47 -1.34 -3.27 15.63
CA ASN A 47 -0.60 -3.29 16.88
C ASN A 47 -0.36 -4.71 17.40
N THR A 48 0.91 -5.06 17.62
CA THR A 48 1.34 -6.37 18.13
C THR A 48 0.78 -6.73 19.51
N LYS A 49 0.41 -5.73 20.33
CA LYS A 49 -0.21 -5.94 21.64
C LYS A 49 -1.69 -6.31 21.55
N ASP A 50 -2.33 -6.03 20.42
CA ASP A 50 -3.75 -6.28 20.18
C ASP A 50 -3.95 -7.65 19.50
N THR A 51 -3.28 -8.69 20.01
CA THR A 51 -3.45 -10.08 19.56
C THR A 51 -3.96 -10.92 20.73
N ILE A 52 -5.07 -11.63 20.55
CA ILE A 52 -5.65 -12.50 21.58
C ILE A 52 -5.58 -13.97 21.17
N ASN A 53 -5.48 -14.87 22.16
CA ASN A 53 -5.55 -16.31 21.92
C ASN A 53 -7.00 -16.78 22.06
N VAL A 54 -7.59 -17.25 20.98
CA VAL A 54 -8.95 -17.81 20.94
C VAL A 54 -8.85 -19.33 21.02
N LYS A 55 -9.61 -19.93 21.94
CA LYS A 55 -9.69 -21.39 22.06
C LYS A 55 -10.63 -21.92 20.97
N GLN A 56 -10.14 -22.80 20.10
CA GLN A 56 -10.94 -23.47 19.08
C GLN A 56 -11.68 -24.68 19.65
N ASN A 57 -12.62 -25.23 18.87
CA ASN A 57 -13.43 -26.38 19.25
C ASN A 57 -12.60 -27.64 19.55
N ASN A 58 -11.42 -27.75 18.93
CA ASN A 58 -10.44 -28.82 19.16
C ASN A 58 -9.60 -28.63 20.45
N GLY A 59 -9.84 -27.54 21.20
CA GLY A 59 -9.12 -27.20 22.43
C GLY A 59 -7.83 -26.40 22.24
N GLU A 60 -7.34 -26.25 21.00
CA GLU A 60 -6.14 -25.47 20.69
C GLU A 60 -6.37 -23.97 20.83
N LYS A 61 -5.31 -23.24 21.18
CA LYS A 61 -5.34 -21.78 21.28
C LYS A 61 -4.73 -21.17 20.02
N LYS A 62 -5.56 -20.52 19.22
CA LYS A 62 -5.12 -19.80 18.02
C LYS A 62 -4.93 -18.31 18.31
N PRO A 63 -3.78 -17.70 17.97
CA PRO A 63 -3.63 -16.26 18.00
C PRO A 63 -4.44 -15.60 16.88
N VAL A 64 -5.28 -14.63 17.23
CA VAL A 64 -6.10 -13.84 16.31
C VAL A 64 -5.87 -12.36 16.60
N CYS A 65 -5.67 -11.55 15.56
CA CYS A 65 -5.57 -10.11 15.70
C CYS A 65 -6.93 -9.51 16.11
N CYS A 66 -6.93 -8.59 17.07
CA CYS A 66 -8.13 -7.84 17.41
C CYS A 66 -8.58 -6.99 16.22
N ARG A 67 -9.89 -6.91 16.04
CA ARG A 67 -10.52 -5.94 15.13
C ARG A 67 -11.27 -4.90 15.93
N TYR A 68 -11.39 -3.70 15.39
CA TYR A 68 -12.12 -2.61 16.02
C TYR A 68 -13.28 -2.17 15.13
N MET A 69 -14.46 -2.06 15.70
CA MET A 69 -15.64 -1.58 14.99
C MET A 69 -15.39 -0.16 14.45
N VAL A 70 -15.71 0.06 13.18
CA VAL A 70 -15.60 1.38 12.51
C VAL A 70 -16.83 2.24 12.81
N MET A 71 -17.93 1.61 13.23
CA MET A 71 -19.22 2.22 13.52
C MET A 71 -19.83 1.66 14.81
N SER A 72 -20.90 2.28 15.30
CA SER A 72 -21.62 1.74 16.45
C SER A 72 -22.29 0.40 16.11
N LEU A 73 -22.60 -0.41 17.13
CA LEU A 73 -23.33 -1.67 16.92
C LEU A 73 -24.72 -1.45 16.32
N GLN A 74 -25.36 -0.33 16.68
CA GLN A 74 -26.66 0.04 16.17
C GLN A 74 -26.59 0.34 14.65
N GLU A 75 -25.63 1.17 14.24
CA GLU A 75 -25.40 1.48 12.82
C GLU A 75 -25.04 0.21 12.02
N ALA A 76 -24.14 -0.63 12.56
CA ALA A 76 -23.78 -1.90 11.91
C ALA A 76 -24.98 -2.82 11.73
N PHE A 77 -25.89 -2.87 12.70
CA PHE A 77 -27.09 -3.69 12.64
C PHE A 77 -28.14 -3.14 11.66
N GLU A 78 -28.30 -1.82 11.58
CA GLU A 78 -29.19 -1.18 10.61
C GLU A 78 -28.72 -1.45 9.17
N LEU A 79 -27.42 -1.34 8.92
CA LEU A 79 -26.81 -1.73 7.64
C LEU A 79 -27.00 -3.22 7.36
N PHE A 80 -26.77 -4.09 8.36
CA PHE A 80 -26.97 -5.53 8.20
C PHE A 80 -28.41 -5.85 7.80
N LYS A 81 -29.39 -5.24 8.49
CA LYS A 81 -30.80 -5.41 8.16
C LYS A 81 -31.13 -4.93 6.76
N HIS A 82 -30.55 -3.81 6.34
CA HIS A 82 -30.78 -3.29 5.00
C HIS A 82 -30.18 -4.20 3.91
N GLU A 83 -28.97 -4.71 4.13
CA GLU A 83 -28.24 -5.59 3.20
C GLU A 83 -28.95 -6.94 3.03
N TYR A 84 -29.48 -7.51 4.11
CA TYR A 84 -30.14 -8.83 4.11
C TYR A 84 -31.67 -8.76 4.20
N LYS A 85 -32.28 -7.59 3.88
CA LYS A 85 -33.73 -7.36 4.04
C LYS A 85 -34.60 -8.36 3.26
N ASP A 86 -34.12 -8.79 2.10
CA ASP A 86 -34.84 -9.68 1.17
C ASP A 86 -34.51 -11.17 1.40
N ASN A 87 -33.64 -11.49 2.36
CA ASN A 87 -33.24 -12.87 2.67
C ASN A 87 -33.95 -13.37 3.93
N GLU A 88 -35.01 -14.18 3.73
CA GLU A 88 -35.84 -14.68 4.84
C GLU A 88 -35.08 -15.60 5.80
N ASP A 89 -34.01 -16.26 5.34
CA ASP A 89 -33.18 -17.15 6.14
C ASP A 89 -32.21 -16.39 7.06
N ILE A 90 -32.04 -15.08 6.86
CA ILE A 90 -31.08 -14.21 7.57
C ILE A 90 -31.83 -13.16 8.43
N LYS A 91 -32.83 -13.62 9.20
CA LYS A 91 -33.55 -12.76 10.17
C LYS A 91 -32.90 -12.85 11.56
N ILE A 92 -32.39 -11.72 12.04
CA ILE A 92 -31.81 -11.61 13.40
C ILE A 92 -32.25 -10.33 14.12
N GLY A 93 -32.51 -10.43 15.42
CA GLY A 93 -32.80 -9.29 16.29
C GLY A 93 -31.52 -8.63 16.84
N TYR A 94 -31.60 -7.34 17.16
CA TYR A 94 -30.45 -6.53 17.61
C TYR A 94 -29.69 -7.16 18.77
N THR A 95 -30.40 -7.61 19.81
CA THR A 95 -29.80 -8.22 21.00
C THR A 95 -28.95 -9.44 20.65
N LYS A 96 -29.42 -10.30 19.72
CA LYS A 96 -28.65 -11.46 19.30
C LYS A 96 -27.49 -11.06 18.39
N PHE A 97 -27.69 -10.10 17.48
CA PHE A 97 -26.60 -9.56 16.67
C PHE A 97 -25.44 -9.06 17.54
N CYS A 98 -25.73 -8.28 18.59
CA CYS A 98 -24.74 -7.84 19.57
C CYS A 98 -24.09 -9.00 20.35
N TYR A 99 -24.89 -10.01 20.71
CA TYR A 99 -24.40 -11.20 21.42
C TYR A 99 -23.45 -12.06 20.58
N LEU A 100 -23.69 -12.17 19.27
CA LEU A 100 -22.85 -12.95 18.34
C LEU A 100 -21.52 -12.27 18.02
N LYS A 101 -21.30 -11.02 18.44
CA LYS A 101 -20.06 -10.29 18.18
C LYS A 101 -18.85 -11.06 18.76
N PRO A 102 -17.88 -11.46 17.92
CA PRO A 102 -16.70 -12.17 18.36
C PRO A 102 -15.89 -11.41 19.44
N LYS A 103 -15.20 -12.16 20.32
CA LYS A 103 -14.41 -11.58 21.42
C LYS A 103 -13.20 -10.77 20.95
N TRP A 104 -12.64 -11.11 19.79
CA TRP A 104 -11.55 -10.36 19.16
C TRP A 104 -12.02 -9.06 18.53
N ILE A 105 -13.33 -8.83 18.40
CA ILE A 105 -13.89 -7.59 17.86
C ILE A 105 -14.27 -6.66 19.00
N LYS A 106 -13.55 -5.54 19.11
CA LYS A 106 -13.66 -4.54 20.18
C LYS A 106 -14.46 -3.32 19.70
N LEU A 107 -15.21 -2.71 20.62
CA LEU A 107 -16.06 -1.54 20.33
C LEU A 107 -15.31 -0.22 20.30
N SER A 108 -14.21 -0.13 21.04
CA SER A 108 -13.44 1.10 21.19
C SER A 108 -11.98 0.82 20.92
N ILE A 109 -11.41 1.66 20.05
CA ILE A 109 -9.99 1.76 19.80
C ILE A 109 -9.38 2.55 20.97
N LYS A 110 -8.39 1.97 21.68
CA LYS A 110 -7.71 2.69 22.77
C LYS A 110 -6.88 3.89 22.27
N LYS A 111 -6.50 3.90 20.98
CA LYS A 111 -5.82 5.01 20.30
C LYS A 111 -6.09 4.97 18.78
N ASN A 112 -6.77 5.98 18.25
CA ASN A 112 -7.02 6.09 16.79
C ASN A 112 -5.72 6.51 16.09
N ILE A 113 -5.14 5.61 15.28
CA ILE A 113 -3.87 5.83 14.56
C ILE A 113 -4.09 5.53 13.06
N CYS A 114 -3.33 6.21 12.19
CA CYS A 114 -3.42 6.13 10.73
C CYS A 114 -4.82 6.51 10.21
N LEU A 115 -5.34 7.65 10.66
CA LEU A 115 -6.57 8.22 10.11
C LEU A 115 -6.29 8.88 8.77
N CYS A 116 -7.27 8.85 7.88
CA CYS A 116 -7.19 9.56 6.61
C CYS A 116 -7.18 11.08 6.84
N HIS A 117 -6.18 11.76 6.28
CA HIS A 117 -6.00 13.20 6.42
C HIS A 117 -7.23 14.00 5.92
N PHE A 118 -7.81 13.62 4.78
CA PHE A 118 -8.97 14.29 4.20
C PHE A 118 -10.21 14.18 5.09
N HIS A 119 -10.53 12.97 5.53
CA HIS A 119 -11.69 12.72 6.38
C HIS A 119 -11.51 13.32 7.77
N GLU A 120 -10.32 13.20 8.37
CA GLU A 120 -10.06 13.68 9.72
C GLU A 120 -10.03 15.21 9.77
N ASN A 121 -9.40 15.89 8.81
CA ASN A 121 -9.42 17.35 8.77
C ASN A 121 -10.83 17.89 8.60
N PHE A 122 -11.60 17.35 7.65
CA PHE A 122 -12.98 17.80 7.46
C PHE A 122 -13.84 17.49 8.68
N ARG A 123 -13.63 16.36 9.35
CA ARG A 123 -14.29 16.02 10.62
C ARG A 123 -13.96 17.03 11.72
N LEU A 124 -12.71 17.47 11.84
CA LEU A 124 -12.33 18.48 12.84
C LEU A 124 -13.04 19.81 12.62
N LEU A 125 -13.16 20.26 11.35
CA LEU A 125 -13.94 21.46 11.00
C LEU A 125 -15.42 21.29 11.35
N LEU A 126 -16.01 20.15 10.98
CA LEU A 126 -17.41 19.84 11.30
C LEU A 126 -17.69 19.78 12.81
N VAL A 127 -16.75 19.26 13.61
CA VAL A 127 -16.90 19.25 15.08
C VAL A 127 -16.98 20.67 15.62
N THR A 128 -16.09 21.57 15.19
CA THR A 128 -16.17 22.98 15.58
C THR A 128 -17.50 23.59 15.13
N PHE A 129 -17.90 23.37 13.88
CA PHE A 129 -19.17 23.89 13.39
C PHE A 129 -20.39 23.36 14.16
N SER A 130 -20.39 22.07 14.51
CA SER A 130 -21.43 21.45 15.36
C SER A 130 -21.54 22.09 16.75
N THR A 131 -20.45 22.63 17.29
CA THR A 131 -20.51 23.37 18.57
C THR A 131 -21.18 24.73 18.43
N VAL A 132 -20.96 25.43 17.31
CA VAL A 132 -21.59 26.73 17.00
C VAL A 132 -23.10 26.59 16.95
N ILE A 133 -23.60 25.60 16.20
CA ILE A 133 -25.05 25.40 16.03
C ILE A 133 -25.71 24.54 17.12
N GLN A 134 -24.92 24.02 18.07
CA GLN A 134 -25.37 23.11 19.13
C GLN A 134 -26.10 21.85 18.61
N GLU A 135 -25.74 21.39 17.41
CA GLU A 135 -26.33 20.23 16.73
C GLU A 135 -25.22 19.35 16.13
N SER A 136 -25.36 18.03 16.25
CA SER A 136 -24.41 17.06 15.69
C SER A 136 -24.62 16.84 14.20
N ILE A 137 -23.65 17.23 13.37
CA ILE A 137 -23.69 17.02 11.93
C ILE A 137 -22.73 15.92 11.53
N LYS A 138 -23.26 14.92 10.82
CA LYS A 138 -22.44 13.89 10.16
C LYS A 138 -22.07 14.36 8.75
N SER A 139 -20.82 14.10 8.36
CA SER A 139 -20.30 14.48 7.03
C SER A 139 -21.15 13.95 5.87
N ASN A 140 -21.62 12.70 5.94
CA ASN A 140 -22.46 12.10 4.90
C ASN A 140 -23.80 12.86 4.74
N SER A 141 -24.40 13.31 5.84
CA SER A 141 -25.63 14.10 5.79
C SER A 141 -25.39 15.47 5.15
N LEU A 142 -24.23 16.09 5.43
CA LEU A 142 -23.87 17.36 4.78
C LEU A 142 -23.64 17.18 3.28
N ILE A 143 -22.96 16.10 2.87
CA ILE A 143 -22.79 15.75 1.45
C ILE A 143 -24.16 15.64 0.78
N GLU A 144 -25.09 14.87 1.33
CA GLU A 144 -26.44 14.67 0.78
C GLU A 144 -27.27 15.96 0.68
N LYS A 145 -27.00 16.98 1.51
CA LYS A 145 -27.65 18.29 1.44
C LYS A 145 -27.05 19.20 0.36
N ILE A 146 -25.74 19.09 0.10
CA ILE A 146 -25.02 19.99 -0.82
C ILE A 146 -24.97 19.43 -2.25
N VAL A 147 -24.65 18.14 -2.43
CA VAL A 147 -24.58 17.52 -3.77
C VAL A 147 -25.90 16.89 -4.16
N CYS A 148 -26.19 16.83 -5.47
CA CYS A 148 -27.45 16.25 -5.96
C CYS A 148 -27.58 14.75 -5.68
N SER A 149 -26.47 14.01 -5.75
CA SER A 149 -26.44 12.58 -5.46
C SER A 149 -25.02 12.16 -5.09
N ARG A 150 -24.90 11.44 -3.96
CA ARG A 150 -23.66 10.83 -3.48
C ARG A 150 -23.17 9.66 -4.34
N GLU A 151 -24.08 9.01 -5.06
CA GLU A 151 -23.77 7.88 -5.93
C GLU A 151 -23.34 8.33 -7.34
N ASN A 152 -23.62 9.58 -7.69
CA ASN A 152 -23.28 10.13 -8.98
C ASN A 152 -21.84 10.66 -9.00
N SER A 153 -20.98 10.02 -9.80
CA SER A 153 -19.58 10.44 -9.95
C SER A 153 -19.46 11.91 -10.37
N SER A 154 -20.24 12.39 -11.35
CA SER A 154 -20.15 13.79 -11.79
C SER A 154 -20.41 14.80 -10.65
N CYS A 155 -21.28 14.48 -9.69
CA CYS A 155 -21.52 15.31 -8.51
C CYS A 155 -20.30 15.32 -7.58
N MET A 156 -19.77 14.13 -7.27
CA MET A 156 -18.66 13.96 -6.33
C MET A 156 -17.31 14.42 -6.86
N TYR A 157 -17.13 14.47 -8.18
CA TYR A 157 -15.95 15.05 -8.83
C TYR A 157 -16.08 16.57 -9.11
N GLY A 158 -17.22 17.20 -8.77
CA GLY A 158 -17.44 18.64 -8.99
C GLY A 158 -17.76 19.03 -10.44
N ASN A 159 -18.10 18.06 -11.30
CA ASN A 159 -18.42 18.28 -12.72
C ASN A 159 -19.93 18.53 -12.96
N CYS A 160 -20.78 18.27 -11.98
CA CYS A 160 -22.24 18.42 -12.09
C CYS A 160 -22.64 19.89 -12.20
N LEU A 161 -23.34 20.26 -13.28
CA LEU A 161 -23.78 21.63 -13.53
C LEU A 161 -24.75 22.19 -12.46
N LEU A 162 -25.44 21.31 -11.72
CA LEU A 162 -26.44 21.70 -10.72
C LEU A 162 -25.86 21.95 -9.33
N CYS A 163 -24.79 21.25 -8.95
CA CYS A 163 -24.20 21.37 -7.60
C CYS A 163 -22.73 21.81 -7.58
N ARG A 164 -22.06 21.99 -8.72
CA ARG A 164 -20.65 22.42 -8.76
C ARG A 164 -20.38 23.78 -8.11
N THR A 165 -21.41 24.65 -8.03
CA THR A 165 -21.31 25.96 -7.38
C THR A 165 -21.71 25.95 -5.91
N LYS A 166 -22.21 24.81 -5.41
CA LYS A 166 -22.67 24.66 -4.04
C LYS A 166 -21.51 24.24 -3.16
N VAL A 167 -21.21 25.06 -2.16
CA VAL A 167 -20.11 24.84 -1.22
C VAL A 167 -20.61 25.07 0.22
N PRO A 168 -19.92 24.54 1.24
CA PRO A 168 -20.28 24.75 2.63
C PRO A 168 -20.63 26.20 2.99
N SER A 169 -19.83 27.19 2.58
CA SER A 169 -20.06 28.59 2.94
C SER A 169 -21.36 29.19 2.38
N THR A 170 -21.87 28.69 1.25
CA THR A 170 -23.12 29.18 0.65
C THR A 170 -24.32 28.40 1.15
N GLU A 171 -24.20 27.07 1.28
CA GLU A 171 -25.34 26.22 1.61
C GLU A 171 -25.61 26.17 3.12
N ILE A 172 -24.57 26.12 3.97
CA ILE A 172 -24.75 25.99 5.43
C ILE A 172 -25.60 27.12 6.03
N PRO A 173 -25.36 28.41 5.71
CA PRO A 173 -26.20 29.51 6.22
C PRO A 173 -27.67 29.41 5.79
N THR A 174 -27.97 28.74 4.66
CA THR A 174 -29.35 28.52 4.22
C THR A 174 -30.00 27.31 4.90
N LEU A 175 -29.20 26.32 5.29
CA LEU A 175 -29.64 25.09 5.94
C LEU A 175 -29.87 25.26 7.44
N TYR A 176 -29.16 26.20 8.07
CA TYR A 176 -29.15 26.42 9.51
C TYR A 176 -29.37 27.91 9.80
N SER A 177 -30.54 28.25 10.31
CA SER A 177 -30.89 29.64 10.66
C SER A 177 -30.23 30.07 11.97
N GLY A 178 -29.83 31.34 12.06
CA GLY A 178 -29.33 31.94 13.30
C GLY A 178 -27.83 31.76 13.55
N ILE A 179 -27.07 31.43 12.51
CA ILE A 179 -25.60 31.42 12.58
C ILE A 179 -25.11 32.87 12.59
N ASP A 180 -24.34 33.23 13.62
CA ASP A 180 -23.55 34.45 13.65
C ASP A 180 -22.23 34.20 12.94
N LEU A 181 -22.04 34.81 11.76
CA LEU A 181 -20.83 34.63 10.96
C LEU A 181 -19.61 35.30 11.58
N ASP A 182 -19.83 36.30 12.44
CA ASP A 182 -18.77 37.07 13.10
C ASP A 182 -18.38 36.48 14.47
N GLU A 183 -19.03 35.39 14.91
CA GLU A 183 -18.67 34.68 16.13
C GLU A 183 -17.25 34.13 16.04
N GLU A 184 -16.41 34.45 17.02
CA GLU A 184 -15.03 33.97 17.12
C GLU A 184 -14.98 32.50 17.57
N VAL A 185 -14.34 31.66 16.76
CA VAL A 185 -14.21 30.23 16.96
C VAL A 185 -12.78 29.76 16.81
N ASN A 186 -12.47 28.63 17.44
CA ASN A 186 -11.17 27.97 17.32
C ASN A 186 -11.34 26.59 16.71
N TRP A 187 -10.54 26.26 15.71
CA TRP A 187 -10.54 24.95 15.09
C TRP A 187 -9.14 24.39 14.91
N MET A 188 -9.07 23.10 14.61
CA MET A 188 -7.82 22.38 14.44
C MET A 188 -7.82 21.67 13.09
N LYS A 189 -6.64 21.58 12.47
CA LYS A 189 -6.42 20.71 11.31
C LYS A 189 -5.02 20.14 11.33
N TRP A 190 -4.85 18.95 10.80
CA TRP A 190 -3.51 18.43 10.50
C TRP A 190 -2.94 19.20 9.31
N ALA A 191 -1.71 19.68 9.42
CA ALA A 191 -1.02 20.38 8.36
C ALA A 191 0.48 20.05 8.38
N ASN A 192 1.17 20.26 7.25
CA ASN A 192 2.62 20.18 7.23
C ASN A 192 3.20 21.48 7.80
N VAL A 193 3.81 21.39 8.97
CA VAL A 193 4.50 22.48 9.66
C VAL A 193 5.99 22.12 9.70
N ASN A 194 6.81 22.89 8.98
CA ASN A 194 8.27 22.70 8.93
C ASN A 194 8.72 21.28 8.50
N GLY A 195 8.04 20.69 7.52
CA GLY A 195 8.37 19.37 6.98
C GLY A 195 7.80 18.19 7.80
N LYS A 196 7.02 18.45 8.85
CA LYS A 196 6.38 17.43 9.68
C LYS A 196 4.87 17.66 9.75
N ILE A 197 4.10 16.58 9.74
CA ILE A 197 2.66 16.65 9.96
C ILE A 197 2.40 16.90 11.45
N ASP A 198 1.75 18.01 11.77
CA ASP A 198 1.37 18.38 13.13
C ASP A 198 -0.03 19.02 13.16
N ILE A 199 -0.61 19.11 14.36
CA ILE A 199 -1.91 19.76 14.58
C ILE A 199 -1.70 21.27 14.58
N HIS A 200 -2.25 21.93 13.58
CA HIS A 200 -2.31 23.38 13.50
C HIS A 200 -3.61 23.88 14.15
N ARG A 201 -3.47 24.84 15.07
CA ARG A 201 -4.59 25.48 15.76
C ARG A 201 -4.84 26.85 15.12
N LEU A 202 -6.07 27.09 14.73
CA LEU A 202 -6.50 28.30 14.05
C LEU A 202 -7.62 28.96 14.85
N SER A 203 -7.70 30.28 14.74
CA SER A 203 -8.69 31.14 15.37
C SER A 203 -9.19 32.12 14.32
N GLY A 204 -10.46 32.45 14.34
CA GLY A 204 -11.11 33.38 13.42
C GLY A 204 -12.62 33.29 13.52
N SER A 205 -13.33 33.92 12.60
CA SER A 205 -14.78 33.94 12.63
C SER A 205 -15.40 32.62 12.15
N VAL A 206 -16.70 32.42 12.40
CA VAL A 206 -17.46 31.33 11.77
C VAL A 206 -17.41 31.44 10.24
N GLY A 207 -17.39 32.65 9.70
CA GLY A 207 -17.15 32.88 8.27
C GLY A 207 -15.82 32.29 7.78
N ASP A 208 -14.73 32.50 8.53
CA ASP A 208 -13.41 31.95 8.21
C ASP A 208 -13.40 30.41 8.28
N LEU A 209 -14.10 29.83 9.25
CA LEU A 209 -14.27 28.37 9.36
C LEU A 209 -14.96 27.79 8.11
N LEU A 210 -16.00 28.45 7.59
CA LEU A 210 -16.72 28.01 6.39
C LEU A 210 -15.85 28.12 5.14
N ILE A 211 -15.03 29.17 5.02
CA ILE A 211 -14.06 29.30 3.92
C ILE A 211 -13.03 28.17 3.96
N GLU A 212 -12.56 27.79 5.15
CA GLU A 212 -11.67 26.64 5.30
C GLU A 212 -12.35 25.32 4.91
N MET A 213 -13.65 25.17 5.21
CA MET A 213 -14.43 24.02 4.74
C MET A 213 -14.52 23.99 3.22
N ASP A 214 -14.75 25.12 2.56
CA ASP A 214 -14.78 25.23 1.09
C ASP A 214 -13.45 24.81 0.46
N HIS A 215 -12.32 25.26 1.02
CA HIS A 215 -10.98 24.90 0.54
C HIS A 215 -10.73 23.39 0.57
N GLN A 216 -11.33 22.67 1.51
CA GLN A 216 -11.19 21.22 1.64
C GLN A 216 -12.30 20.43 0.92
N TRP A 217 -13.42 21.09 0.61
CA TRP A 217 -14.66 20.45 0.16
C TRP A 217 -14.47 19.54 -1.05
N SER A 218 -13.91 20.07 -2.14
CA SER A 218 -13.74 19.33 -3.40
C SER A 218 -12.90 18.06 -3.24
N LYS A 219 -11.78 18.14 -2.51
CA LYS A 219 -10.91 16.99 -2.24
C LYS A 219 -11.59 16.00 -1.29
N PHE A 220 -12.31 16.50 -0.28
CA PHE A 220 -13.01 15.68 0.69
C PHE A 220 -14.11 14.84 0.02
N ILE A 221 -15.01 15.45 -0.75
CA ILE A 221 -16.11 14.71 -1.40
C ILE A 221 -15.59 13.72 -2.45
N MET A 222 -14.60 14.12 -3.25
CA MET A 222 -14.00 13.24 -4.25
C MET A 222 -13.35 12.02 -3.59
N HIS A 223 -12.54 12.25 -2.56
CA HIS A 223 -11.88 11.17 -1.82
C HIS A 223 -12.91 10.26 -1.13
N SER A 224 -13.97 10.82 -0.55
CA SER A 224 -15.06 10.05 0.07
C SER A 224 -15.76 9.11 -0.92
N TYR A 225 -16.07 9.61 -2.13
CA TYR A 225 -16.65 8.81 -3.20
C TYR A 225 -15.72 7.69 -3.68
N ILE A 226 -14.45 8.02 -3.98
CA ILE A 226 -13.46 7.03 -4.42
C ILE A 226 -13.28 5.94 -3.37
N THR A 227 -13.15 6.32 -2.10
CA THR A 227 -13.05 5.38 -0.99
C THR A 227 -14.25 4.44 -0.95
N HIS A 228 -15.47 4.97 -1.03
CA HIS A 228 -16.69 4.16 -0.99
C HIS A 228 -16.76 3.17 -2.16
N ALA A 229 -16.59 3.67 -3.39
CA ALA A 229 -16.63 2.86 -4.61
C ALA A 229 -15.57 1.74 -4.60
N GLN A 230 -14.34 2.05 -4.18
CA GLN A 230 -13.29 1.04 -4.07
C GLN A 230 -13.60 -0.05 -3.05
N PHE A 231 -14.10 0.34 -1.88
CA PHE A 231 -14.48 -0.63 -0.86
C PHE A 231 -15.61 -1.55 -1.34
N GLU A 232 -16.65 -0.99 -1.97
CA GLU A 232 -17.76 -1.77 -2.51
C GLU A 232 -17.28 -2.75 -3.58
N HIS A 233 -16.46 -2.29 -4.53
CA HIS A 233 -15.87 -3.14 -5.55
C HIS A 233 -15.07 -4.32 -4.94
N ILE A 234 -14.17 -4.02 -3.99
CA ILE A 234 -13.33 -5.05 -3.34
C ILE A 234 -14.20 -6.03 -2.53
N ARG A 235 -15.27 -5.55 -1.89
CA ARG A 235 -16.22 -6.39 -1.16
C ARG A 235 -16.92 -7.35 -2.11
N ASN A 236 -17.46 -6.85 -3.22
CA ASN A 236 -18.10 -7.65 -4.26
C ASN A 236 -17.13 -8.68 -4.84
N LEU A 237 -15.88 -8.28 -5.09
CA LEU A 237 -14.83 -9.16 -5.61
C LEU A 237 -14.49 -10.30 -4.63
N LYS A 238 -14.43 -10.02 -3.32
CA LYS A 238 -14.21 -11.05 -2.29
C LYS A 238 -15.40 -12.03 -2.21
N GLN A 239 -16.63 -11.56 -2.44
CA GLN A 239 -17.85 -12.38 -2.36
C GLN A 239 -18.09 -13.21 -3.63
N SER A 240 -17.71 -12.71 -4.80
CA SER A 240 -18.05 -13.27 -6.12
C SER A 240 -16.82 -13.49 -7.00
N LEU A 241 -15.73 -14.01 -6.41
CA LEU A 241 -14.50 -14.30 -7.14
C LEU A 241 -14.72 -15.45 -8.14
N ALA A 242 -14.31 -15.25 -9.39
CA ALA A 242 -14.40 -16.28 -10.42
C ALA A 242 -13.60 -17.54 -10.06
N SER A 243 -14.07 -18.71 -10.49
CA SER A 243 -13.48 -20.01 -10.13
C SER A 243 -12.06 -20.22 -10.65
N ASP A 244 -11.70 -19.52 -11.72
CA ASP A 244 -10.37 -19.53 -12.35
C ASP A 244 -9.50 -18.33 -11.94
N SER A 245 -9.91 -17.60 -10.90
CA SER A 245 -9.24 -16.39 -10.44
C SER A 245 -8.73 -16.52 -9.01
N ALA A 246 -7.59 -15.89 -8.74
CA ALA A 246 -7.03 -15.74 -7.39
C ALA A 246 -6.89 -14.26 -7.05
N LEU A 247 -7.46 -13.84 -5.92
CA LEU A 247 -7.27 -12.51 -5.36
C LEU A 247 -6.09 -12.53 -4.39
N VAL A 248 -5.03 -11.80 -4.71
CA VAL A 248 -3.80 -11.72 -3.93
C VAL A 248 -3.73 -10.35 -3.26
N HIS A 249 -4.09 -10.30 -1.98
CA HIS A 249 -3.91 -9.10 -1.16
C HIS A 249 -2.51 -9.13 -0.55
N MET A 250 -1.71 -8.10 -0.77
CA MET A 250 -0.32 -8.04 -0.30
C MET A 250 0.06 -6.65 0.23
N ASP A 251 0.86 -6.62 1.28
CA ASP A 251 1.37 -5.39 1.88
C ASP A 251 2.68 -5.61 2.66
N PHE A 252 3.42 -4.53 2.91
CA PHE A 252 4.54 -4.53 3.86
C PHE A 252 4.02 -4.32 5.28
N ALA A 253 4.33 -5.25 6.17
CA ALA A 253 4.23 -4.99 7.59
C ALA A 253 5.46 -4.18 8.03
N GLU A 254 5.26 -3.26 8.98
CA GLU A 254 6.38 -2.55 9.62
C GLU A 254 7.47 -3.56 10.08
N ASN A 255 8.71 -3.24 9.73
CA ASN A 255 9.89 -4.05 10.02
C ASN A 255 9.92 -4.50 11.47
N TYR A 256 10.27 -5.76 11.69
CA TYR A 256 10.41 -6.30 13.03
C TYR A 256 11.79 -5.94 13.59
N ALA A 257 11.81 -5.17 14.68
CA ALA A 257 13.03 -4.94 15.45
C ALA A 257 13.40 -6.20 16.23
N LEU A 258 14.60 -6.71 15.98
CA LEU A 258 15.18 -7.90 16.63
C LEU A 258 15.72 -7.52 18.01
N GLU A 259 14.80 -7.21 18.91
CA GLU A 259 15.09 -6.81 20.30
C GLU A 259 15.44 -8.01 21.19
N VAL A 260 16.19 -7.76 22.27
CA VAL A 260 16.56 -8.77 23.27
C VAL A 260 16.05 -8.33 24.64
N GLN A 261 15.56 -9.25 25.47
CA GLN A 261 14.94 -8.92 26.76
C GLN A 261 15.88 -8.19 27.74
N ASN A 262 17.14 -8.62 27.82
CA ASN A 262 18.18 -8.02 28.68
C ASN A 262 19.19 -7.22 27.84
N GLU A 263 18.69 -6.28 27.04
CA GLU A 263 19.51 -5.45 26.16
C GLU A 263 20.27 -4.36 26.93
N VAL A 264 21.58 -4.23 26.67
CA VAL A 264 22.40 -3.15 27.24
C VAL A 264 22.06 -1.80 26.60
N MET A 265 22.14 -0.71 27.38
CA MET A 265 21.74 0.63 26.93
C MET A 265 22.41 1.09 25.62
N SER A 266 23.66 0.69 25.36
CA SER A 266 24.39 1.04 24.14
C SER A 266 23.88 0.35 22.87
N LYS A 267 23.16 -0.77 22.99
CA LYS A 267 22.67 -1.57 21.85
C LYS A 267 21.39 -0.97 21.22
N HIS A 268 20.63 -0.19 22.00
CA HIS A 268 19.36 0.44 21.62
C HIS A 268 19.41 1.26 20.30
N TRP A 269 20.59 1.79 19.92
CA TRP A 269 20.78 2.58 18.68
C TRP A 269 21.18 1.73 17.45
N SER A 270 21.26 0.40 17.59
CA SER A 270 21.82 -0.50 16.55
C SER A 270 21.02 -1.80 16.38
N THR A 271 19.73 -1.77 16.71
CA THR A 271 18.86 -2.95 16.63
C THR A 271 18.70 -3.38 15.18
N LYS A 272 19.07 -4.63 14.88
CA LYS A 272 18.85 -5.20 13.55
C LYS A 272 17.35 -5.33 13.30
N GLN A 273 16.97 -5.24 12.04
CA GLN A 273 15.58 -5.36 11.62
C GLN A 273 15.43 -6.48 10.59
N ALA A 274 14.22 -7.02 10.49
CA ALA A 274 13.81 -7.88 9.40
C ALA A 274 12.58 -7.28 8.72
N ALA A 275 12.58 -7.25 7.38
CA ALA A 275 11.40 -6.87 6.62
C ALA A 275 10.38 -8.01 6.63
N LEU A 276 9.11 -7.62 6.64
CA LEU A 276 7.97 -8.53 6.64
C LEU A 276 7.01 -8.14 5.53
N PHE A 277 6.73 -9.08 4.63
CA PHE A 277 5.73 -8.91 3.58
C PHE A 277 4.62 -9.93 3.77
N THR A 278 3.40 -9.45 3.94
CA THR A 278 2.24 -10.25 4.31
C THR A 278 1.31 -10.39 3.12
N ILE A 279 0.89 -11.62 2.85
CA ILE A 279 0.11 -11.97 1.68
C ILE A 279 -1.10 -12.79 2.11
N GLN A 280 -2.26 -12.47 1.55
CA GLN A 280 -3.45 -13.29 1.62
C GLN A 280 -3.89 -13.64 0.20
N ILE A 281 -3.90 -14.93 -0.11
CA ILE A 281 -4.43 -15.47 -1.37
C ILE A 281 -5.83 -15.99 -1.09
N ARG A 282 -6.82 -15.45 -1.79
CA ARG A 282 -8.20 -15.92 -1.77
C ARG A 282 -8.52 -16.53 -3.13
N THR A 283 -9.00 -17.77 -3.10
CA THR A 283 -9.64 -18.43 -4.24
C THR A 283 -11.12 -18.62 -3.94
N ASN A 284 -11.89 -19.20 -4.86
CA ASN A 284 -13.31 -19.47 -4.60
C ASN A 284 -13.53 -20.47 -3.44
N ASN A 285 -12.54 -21.33 -3.17
CA ASN A 285 -12.68 -22.43 -2.20
C ASN A 285 -11.98 -22.18 -0.86
N GLU A 286 -10.90 -21.40 -0.86
CA GLU A 286 -10.06 -21.24 0.34
C GLU A 286 -9.35 -19.89 0.42
N ILE A 287 -8.86 -19.60 1.63
CA ILE A 287 -8.03 -18.43 1.94
C ILE A 287 -6.74 -18.94 2.56
N ILE A 288 -5.60 -18.57 1.99
CA ILE A 288 -4.27 -18.86 2.52
C ILE A 288 -3.56 -17.57 2.89
N ASN A 289 -2.96 -17.54 4.08
CA ASN A 289 -2.11 -16.45 4.54
C ASN A 289 -0.65 -16.87 4.47
N ILE A 290 0.20 -16.07 3.85
CA ILE A 290 1.62 -16.31 3.65
C ILE A 290 2.41 -15.12 4.19
N VAL A 291 3.58 -15.38 4.77
CA VAL A 291 4.49 -14.33 5.26
C VAL A 291 5.87 -14.54 4.65
N ILE A 292 6.44 -13.49 4.07
CA ILE A 292 7.83 -13.46 3.63
C ILE A 292 8.63 -12.67 4.66
N VAL A 293 9.72 -13.28 5.14
CA VAL A 293 10.73 -12.65 5.98
C VAL A 293 11.96 -12.35 5.12
N SER A 294 12.57 -11.19 5.31
CA SER A 294 13.75 -10.80 4.55
C SER A 294 14.75 -9.98 5.37
N ASP A 295 16.02 -10.12 5.04
CA ASP A 295 17.11 -9.23 5.45
C ASP A 295 17.24 -7.97 4.58
N TYR A 296 16.55 -7.91 3.44
CA TYR A 296 16.47 -6.74 2.57
C TYR A 296 15.41 -5.76 3.06
N LEU A 297 15.84 -4.56 3.46
CA LEU A 297 14.99 -3.56 4.11
C LEU A 297 14.45 -2.48 3.16
N SER A 298 14.92 -2.43 1.92
CA SER A 298 14.42 -1.46 0.93
C SER A 298 13.06 -1.94 0.45
N HIS A 299 11.98 -1.38 1.01
CA HIS A 299 10.62 -1.65 0.56
C HIS A 299 10.43 -1.04 -0.83
N ASP A 300 10.83 -1.78 -1.87
CA ASP A 300 10.90 -1.31 -3.24
C ASP A 300 10.15 -2.23 -4.21
N THR A 301 10.11 -1.84 -5.48
CA THR A 301 9.40 -2.60 -6.51
C THR A 301 10.13 -3.92 -6.86
N THR A 302 11.45 -3.97 -6.66
CA THR A 302 12.27 -5.16 -6.89
C THR A 302 11.85 -6.28 -5.94
N PHE A 303 11.70 -5.96 -4.66
CA PHE A 303 11.20 -6.89 -3.65
C PHE A 303 9.81 -7.42 -4.04
N VAL A 304 8.90 -6.52 -4.41
CA VAL A 304 7.53 -6.90 -4.80
C VAL A 304 7.54 -7.83 -6.01
N SER A 305 8.37 -7.57 -7.01
CA SER A 305 8.52 -8.44 -8.19
C SER A 305 9.02 -9.85 -7.80
N CYS A 306 10.00 -9.94 -6.89
CA CYS A 306 10.46 -11.22 -6.36
C CYS A 306 9.35 -11.95 -5.61
N ALA A 307 8.58 -11.24 -4.78
CA ALA A 307 7.45 -11.80 -4.06
C ALA A 307 6.37 -12.30 -5.03
N GLN A 308 6.05 -11.55 -6.08
CA GLN A 308 5.12 -11.95 -7.14
C GLN A 308 5.57 -13.24 -7.83
N LYS A 309 6.87 -13.39 -8.16
CA LYS A 309 7.42 -14.64 -8.70
C LYS A 309 7.16 -15.83 -7.77
N LEU A 310 7.40 -15.67 -6.47
CA LEU A 310 7.11 -16.73 -5.48
C LEU A 310 5.62 -17.05 -5.39
N ILE A 311 4.77 -16.02 -5.40
CA ILE A 311 3.30 -16.17 -5.39
C ILE A 311 2.82 -16.91 -6.65
N CYS A 312 3.27 -16.53 -7.84
CA CYS A 312 2.90 -17.17 -9.10
C CYS A 312 3.31 -18.64 -9.13
N ASN A 313 4.51 -18.97 -8.64
CA ASN A 313 4.97 -20.36 -8.53
C ASN A 313 4.12 -21.17 -7.54
N HIS A 314 3.74 -20.57 -6.41
CA HIS A 314 2.83 -21.18 -5.45
C HIS A 314 1.46 -21.44 -6.09
N ILE A 315 0.87 -20.44 -6.75
CA ILE A 315 -0.42 -20.56 -7.43
C ILE A 315 -0.37 -21.65 -8.50
N LYS A 316 0.68 -21.69 -9.32
CA LYS A 316 0.88 -22.71 -10.36
C LYS A 316 0.89 -24.13 -9.81
N THR A 317 1.44 -24.32 -8.62
CA THR A 317 1.60 -25.64 -8.02
C THR A 317 0.33 -26.12 -7.31
N PHE A 318 -0.34 -25.24 -6.57
CA PHE A 318 -1.46 -25.60 -5.70
C PHE A 318 -2.83 -25.32 -6.32
N TYR A 319 -2.90 -24.38 -7.25
CA TYR A 319 -4.14 -23.91 -7.86
C TYR A 319 -4.05 -23.94 -9.40
N PRO A 320 -3.84 -25.12 -10.01
CA PRO A 320 -3.57 -25.25 -11.44
C PRO A 320 -4.73 -24.81 -12.35
N LEU A 321 -5.93 -24.61 -11.79
CA LEU A 321 -7.10 -24.11 -12.52
C LEU A 321 -7.16 -22.58 -12.60
N VAL A 322 -6.34 -21.88 -11.80
CA VAL A 322 -6.27 -20.42 -11.84
C VAL A 322 -5.61 -20.01 -13.16
N THR A 323 -6.19 -19.03 -13.84
CA THR A 323 -5.66 -18.42 -15.06
C THR A 323 -5.49 -16.91 -14.92
N THR A 324 -6.15 -16.31 -13.94
CA THR A 324 -6.17 -14.86 -13.69
C THR A 324 -5.79 -14.55 -12.24
N ILE A 325 -4.87 -13.61 -12.05
CA ILE A 325 -4.45 -13.12 -10.73
C ILE A 325 -4.87 -11.66 -10.59
N LEU A 326 -5.62 -11.38 -9.54
CA LEU A 326 -6.05 -10.02 -9.20
C LEU A 326 -5.20 -9.58 -7.99
N TYR A 327 -4.27 -8.66 -8.22
CA TYR A 327 -3.47 -8.08 -7.16
C TYR A 327 -4.24 -6.97 -6.46
N LEU A 328 -4.20 -6.97 -5.13
CA LEU A 328 -4.79 -5.96 -4.28
C LEU A 328 -3.72 -5.43 -3.32
N SER A 329 -3.47 -4.12 -3.32
CA SER A 329 -2.46 -3.53 -2.44
C SER A 329 -2.74 -2.06 -2.11
N ASP A 330 -1.88 -1.50 -1.26
CA ASP A 330 -1.84 -0.06 -1.02
C ASP A 330 -1.36 0.72 -2.26
N GLY A 331 -1.61 2.02 -2.25
CA GLY A 331 -1.18 2.91 -3.31
C GLY A 331 0.22 3.46 -3.11
N CYS A 332 1.16 2.85 -2.41
CA CYS A 332 2.49 3.44 -2.17
C CYS A 332 3.30 3.53 -3.46
N SER A 333 3.88 4.72 -3.75
CA SER A 333 4.68 4.93 -4.96
C SER A 333 6.05 4.26 -4.91
N GLY A 334 6.60 3.99 -3.72
CA GLY A 334 7.91 3.34 -3.59
C GLY A 334 7.94 1.92 -4.12
N HIS A 335 6.86 1.16 -3.89
CA HIS A 335 6.87 -0.29 -4.09
C HIS A 335 5.70 -0.88 -4.90
N PHE A 336 4.51 -0.28 -4.93
CA PHE A 336 3.37 -0.83 -5.70
C PHE A 336 2.91 0.05 -6.86
N LYS A 337 2.68 1.34 -6.65
CA LYS A 337 1.97 2.21 -7.60
C LYS A 337 2.90 3.21 -8.27
N ASN A 338 3.76 2.69 -9.14
CA ASN A 338 4.68 3.44 -9.99
C ASN A 338 4.78 2.83 -11.39
N ASN A 339 5.45 3.53 -12.32
CA ASN A 339 5.58 3.08 -13.71
C ASN A 339 6.32 1.74 -13.85
N PHE A 340 7.27 1.44 -12.95
CA PHE A 340 8.03 0.21 -13.00
C PHE A 340 7.16 -1.01 -12.62
N SER A 341 6.30 -0.86 -11.62
CA SER A 341 5.29 -1.87 -11.29
C SER A 341 4.30 -2.10 -12.43
N MET A 342 3.91 -1.04 -13.14
CA MET A 342 3.02 -1.18 -14.31
C MET A 342 3.71 -1.85 -15.49
N LEU A 343 5.00 -1.60 -15.71
CA LEU A 343 5.82 -2.37 -16.67
C LEU A 343 5.83 -3.87 -16.31
N ASN A 344 6.04 -4.20 -15.03
CA ASN A 344 5.99 -5.58 -14.56
C ASN A 344 4.61 -6.20 -14.75
N LEU A 345 3.54 -5.43 -14.53
CA LEU A 345 2.18 -5.89 -14.77
C LEU A 345 1.95 -6.22 -16.26
N ILE A 346 2.40 -5.38 -17.19
CA ILE A 346 2.26 -5.64 -18.63
C ILE A 346 3.00 -6.90 -19.06
N LYS A 347 4.19 -7.15 -18.50
CA LYS A 347 4.97 -8.36 -18.76
C LYS A 347 4.47 -9.61 -18.03
N HIS A 348 3.51 -9.46 -17.13
CA HIS A 348 3.09 -10.53 -16.24
C HIS A 348 2.63 -11.81 -16.96
N TYR A 349 1.93 -11.67 -18.10
CA TYR A 349 1.49 -12.83 -18.87
C TYR A 349 2.67 -13.55 -19.53
N GLU A 350 3.62 -12.82 -20.11
CA GLU A 350 4.84 -13.40 -20.69
C GLU A 350 5.64 -14.15 -19.61
N ASP A 351 5.75 -13.55 -18.44
CA ASP A 351 6.55 -14.01 -17.32
C ASP A 351 6.01 -15.27 -16.65
N TYR A 352 4.69 -15.25 -16.38
CA TYR A 352 4.07 -16.22 -15.48
C TYR A 352 2.91 -16.99 -16.12
N GLN A 353 2.52 -16.63 -17.35
CA GLN A 353 1.39 -17.22 -18.08
C GLN A 353 0.04 -17.01 -17.37
N TYR A 354 -0.09 -15.92 -16.61
CA TYR A 354 -1.32 -15.50 -15.94
C TYR A 354 -1.76 -14.13 -16.46
N LYS A 355 -3.05 -13.99 -16.72
CA LYS A 355 -3.65 -12.66 -16.84
C LYS A 355 -3.58 -11.98 -15.48
N ALA A 356 -3.25 -10.69 -15.47
CA ALA A 356 -3.16 -9.95 -14.24
C ALA A 356 -3.88 -8.61 -14.30
N GLU A 357 -4.51 -8.26 -13.19
CA GLU A 357 -5.03 -6.92 -12.93
C GLU A 357 -4.52 -6.47 -11.57
N TRP A 358 -4.41 -5.15 -11.38
CA TRP A 358 -3.99 -4.57 -10.11
C TRP A 358 -4.99 -3.53 -9.65
N ILE A 359 -5.57 -3.79 -8.48
CA ILE A 359 -6.57 -2.98 -7.81
C ILE A 359 -5.89 -2.34 -6.58
N PHE A 360 -6.16 -1.06 -6.38
CA PHE A 360 -5.56 -0.27 -5.32
C PHE A 360 -6.64 0.26 -4.38
N TYR A 361 -6.40 0.13 -3.07
CA TYR A 361 -7.20 0.86 -2.09
C TYR A 361 -7.06 2.37 -2.28
N SER A 362 -8.10 3.12 -1.88
CA SER A 362 -7.99 4.57 -1.78
C SER A 362 -6.97 4.96 -0.70
N THR A 363 -6.22 6.03 -0.94
CA THR A 363 -5.12 6.47 -0.06
C THR A 363 -5.54 6.59 1.40
N SER A 364 -4.75 5.99 2.32
CA SER A 364 -5.00 6.00 3.77
C SER A 364 -6.22 5.19 4.24
N HIS A 365 -6.73 4.28 3.40
CA HIS A 365 -7.83 3.38 3.75
C HIS A 365 -7.48 1.88 3.57
N GLU A 366 -6.22 1.51 3.37
CA GLU A 366 -5.78 0.13 3.06
C GLU A 366 -5.75 -0.87 4.22
N LYS A 367 -6.25 -0.53 5.43
CA LYS A 367 -6.18 -1.46 6.57
C LYS A 367 -7.00 -2.73 6.33
N GLY A 368 -6.34 -3.88 6.34
CA GLY A 368 -6.97 -5.15 5.97
C GLY A 368 -6.39 -6.39 6.65
N PRO A 369 -6.73 -7.59 6.14
CA PRO A 369 -6.28 -8.86 6.71
C PRO A 369 -4.75 -9.02 6.78
N VAL A 370 -4.03 -8.44 5.82
CA VAL A 370 -2.55 -8.51 5.72
C VAL A 370 -1.83 -7.77 6.85
N ASP A 371 -2.41 -6.68 7.38
CA ASP A 371 -1.91 -6.01 8.60
C ASP A 371 -2.02 -6.93 9.83
N GLY A 372 -3.18 -7.59 9.95
CA GLY A 372 -3.47 -8.49 11.06
C GLY A 372 -2.50 -9.68 11.08
N LEU A 373 -2.12 -10.18 9.91
CA LEU A 373 -1.12 -11.24 9.77
C LEU A 373 0.25 -10.79 10.29
N GLY A 374 0.68 -9.58 9.93
CA GLY A 374 1.92 -8.97 10.43
C GLY A 374 1.91 -8.81 11.94
N ALA A 375 0.80 -8.35 12.51
CA ALA A 375 0.64 -8.22 13.96
C ALA A 375 0.73 -9.58 14.68
N VAL A 376 0.13 -10.64 14.12
CA VAL A 376 0.15 -12.00 14.69
C VAL A 376 1.57 -12.57 14.76
N VAL A 377 2.33 -12.51 13.66
CA VAL A 377 3.70 -13.06 13.63
C VAL A 377 4.65 -12.27 14.52
N LYS A 378 4.58 -10.94 14.50
CA LYS A 378 5.38 -10.07 15.38
C LYS A 378 5.03 -10.28 16.85
N SER A 379 3.75 -10.46 17.20
CA SER A 379 3.32 -10.77 18.57
C SER A 379 3.83 -12.12 19.03
N ALA A 380 3.85 -13.13 18.15
CA ALA A 380 4.39 -14.45 18.46
C ALA A 380 5.89 -14.42 18.74
N ALA A 381 6.67 -13.68 17.94
CA ALA A 381 8.10 -13.48 18.15
C ALA A 381 8.39 -12.66 19.40
N ARG A 382 7.68 -11.55 19.62
CA ARG A 382 7.83 -10.75 20.85
C ARG A 382 7.61 -11.60 22.11
N ARG A 383 6.59 -12.47 22.11
CA ARG A 383 6.35 -13.37 23.25
C ARG A 383 7.46 -14.39 23.44
N GLU A 384 8.13 -14.82 22.36
CA GLU A 384 9.28 -15.72 22.45
C GLU A 384 10.48 -15.01 23.05
N THR A 385 10.82 -13.81 22.54
CA THR A 385 11.88 -12.96 23.08
C THR A 385 11.68 -12.68 24.57
N MET A 386 10.45 -12.40 25.00
CA MET A 386 10.13 -12.14 26.43
C MET A 386 10.17 -13.38 27.33
N ARG A 387 10.24 -14.59 26.76
CA ARG A 387 10.40 -15.86 27.48
C ARG A 387 11.83 -16.37 27.45
N ALA A 388 12.68 -15.76 26.63
CA ALA A 388 14.07 -16.13 26.46
C ALA A 388 14.87 -15.65 27.67
N ASP A 389 15.13 -16.55 28.62
CA ASP A 389 16.11 -16.32 29.70
C ASP A 389 17.54 -16.37 29.13
N GLY A 390 17.95 -15.30 28.46
CA GLY A 390 19.30 -15.09 27.94
C GLY A 390 19.41 -15.05 26.40
N PRO A 391 20.57 -14.59 25.87
CA PRO A 391 20.76 -14.31 24.44
C PRO A 391 20.69 -15.55 23.53
N GLN A 392 20.83 -16.77 24.07
CA GLN A 392 20.79 -18.01 23.30
C GLN A 392 19.41 -18.36 22.71
N LYS A 393 18.34 -17.74 23.22
CA LYS A 393 16.97 -17.91 22.73
C LYS A 393 16.42 -16.63 22.07
N ALA A 394 17.25 -15.61 21.93
CA ALA A 394 16.87 -14.35 21.30
C ALA A 394 16.90 -14.50 19.77
N LEU A 395 15.99 -13.82 19.10
CA LEU A 395 15.96 -13.74 17.63
C LEU A 395 16.89 -12.58 17.24
N LEU A 396 18.14 -12.88 16.86
CA LEU A 396 19.20 -11.89 16.63
C LEU A 396 19.47 -11.64 15.14
N SER A 397 18.92 -12.46 14.26
CA SER A 397 19.01 -12.31 12.80
C SER A 397 17.66 -12.55 12.11
N PRO A 398 17.47 -12.01 10.88
CA PRO A 398 16.30 -12.32 10.07
C PRO A 398 16.11 -13.82 9.80
N VAL A 399 17.20 -14.57 9.67
CA VAL A 399 17.18 -16.04 9.47
C VAL A 399 16.66 -16.76 10.72
N GLU A 400 17.16 -16.42 11.90
CA GLU A 400 16.65 -17.00 13.16
C GLU A 400 15.17 -16.66 13.39
N PHE A 401 14.77 -15.43 13.03
CA PHE A 401 13.36 -15.02 13.07
C PHE A 401 12.51 -15.84 12.11
N TYR A 402 12.98 -16.05 10.88
CA TYR A 402 12.34 -16.94 9.90
C TYR A 402 12.20 -18.37 10.43
N ASP A 403 13.27 -18.98 10.94
CA ASP A 403 13.26 -20.35 11.44
C ASP A 403 12.28 -20.53 12.60
N PHE A 404 12.26 -19.57 13.51
CA PHE A 404 11.28 -19.54 14.60
C PHE A 404 9.84 -19.49 14.07
N LEU A 405 9.54 -18.58 13.13
CA LEU A 405 8.19 -18.46 12.57
C LEU A 405 7.81 -19.75 11.83
N LYS A 406 8.72 -20.32 11.04
CA LYS A 406 8.51 -21.58 10.34
C LYS A 406 8.21 -22.72 11.31
N GLN A 407 9.00 -22.86 12.38
CA GLN A 407 8.75 -23.87 13.40
C GLN A 407 7.36 -23.67 14.04
N LYS A 408 7.01 -22.43 14.38
CA LYS A 408 5.79 -22.10 15.11
C LYS A 408 4.51 -22.24 14.29
N PHE A 409 4.57 -21.89 13.00
CA PHE A 409 3.39 -21.78 12.15
C PHE A 409 3.32 -22.82 11.03
N CYS A 410 4.41 -23.52 10.70
CA CYS A 410 4.40 -24.59 9.69
C CYS A 410 4.36 -26.01 10.29
N SER A 411 4.76 -26.23 11.56
CA SER A 411 4.92 -27.60 12.12
C SER A 411 3.92 -27.99 13.22
N LYS A 412 3.11 -29.03 12.94
CA LYS A 412 2.92 -30.26 13.74
C LYS A 412 2.04 -31.30 12.99
N SER A 413 2.68 -32.27 12.35
CA SER A 413 2.38 -33.69 12.56
C SER A 413 3.70 -34.45 12.53
N THR A 414 3.83 -35.41 13.42
CA THR A 414 5.00 -36.22 13.76
C THR A 414 5.70 -36.90 12.58
N ASN A 415 7.04 -36.96 12.68
CA ASN A 415 7.98 -37.91 12.07
C ASN A 415 7.83 -38.22 10.57
N SER A 416 8.67 -37.59 9.75
CA SER A 416 9.60 -38.34 8.89
C SER A 416 10.74 -37.43 8.46
N ILE A 417 11.95 -37.92 8.74
CA ILE A 417 13.23 -37.42 8.23
C ILE A 417 13.20 -37.58 6.71
N LEU A 418 13.38 -36.48 5.98
CA LEU A 418 14.05 -36.43 4.67
C LEU A 418 14.44 -34.96 4.42
N ASP A 419 15.70 -34.64 4.72
CA ASP A 419 16.38 -33.41 4.34
C ASP A 419 16.75 -33.44 2.86
N MET A 420 16.34 -32.43 2.08
CA MET A 420 17.02 -31.97 0.85
C MET A 420 16.80 -30.46 0.62
N PRO A 421 17.71 -29.72 -0.04
CA PRO A 421 17.83 -28.25 0.05
C PRO A 421 16.95 -27.41 -0.89
N HIS A 422 16.01 -27.99 -1.65
CA HIS A 422 15.20 -27.23 -2.60
C HIS A 422 13.73 -27.60 -2.47
N ILE A 423 12.90 -26.60 -2.10
CA ILE A 423 11.44 -26.51 -2.20
C ILE A 423 10.69 -27.84 -1.97
N HIS A 424 10.15 -28.04 -0.76
CA HIS A 424 9.07 -29.02 -0.58
C HIS A 424 7.84 -28.51 0.17
N ILE A 425 6.79 -28.52 -0.65
CA ILE A 425 5.36 -28.37 -0.49
C ILE A 425 4.77 -29.66 0.13
N GLY A 426 3.87 -29.52 1.11
CA GLY A 426 3.12 -30.64 1.69
C GLY A 426 1.62 -30.34 1.75
N GLN A 427 0.81 -31.29 1.26
CA GLN A 427 -0.65 -31.23 1.13
C GLN A 427 -1.43 -31.40 2.46
N ILE A 428 -2.45 -30.55 2.60
CA ILE A 428 -3.87 -30.77 2.98
C ILE A 428 -4.18 -31.56 4.28
N ALA A 429 -4.64 -30.83 5.30
CA ALA A 429 -6.00 -30.93 5.88
C ALA A 429 -6.07 -30.19 7.25
N ASN A 430 -6.86 -29.11 7.30
CA ASN A 430 -7.56 -28.58 8.49
C ASN A 430 -6.77 -28.29 9.80
N THR A 431 -5.53 -27.83 9.69
CA THR A 431 -4.93 -26.92 10.69
C THR A 431 -4.31 -25.75 9.93
N GLU A 432 -4.67 -24.52 10.29
CA GLU A 432 -4.30 -23.29 9.57
C GLU A 432 -2.78 -23.03 9.64
N LYS A 433 -2.01 -23.74 8.78
CA LYS A 433 -0.59 -23.50 8.56
C LYS A 433 -0.44 -22.17 7.82
N ILE A 434 0.47 -21.33 8.32
CA ILE A 434 0.87 -20.11 7.62
C ILE A 434 2.22 -20.44 6.97
N PRO A 435 2.30 -20.57 5.64
CA PRO A 435 3.58 -20.72 4.96
C PRO A 435 4.46 -19.51 5.26
N ILE A 436 5.67 -19.78 5.74
CA ILE A 436 6.69 -18.77 5.98
C ILE A 436 7.77 -18.95 4.92
N TRP A 437 8.04 -17.90 4.15
CA TRP A 437 9.09 -17.86 3.14
C TRP A 437 10.22 -16.95 3.58
N TYR A 438 11.43 -17.25 3.12
CA TYR A 438 12.59 -16.37 3.29
C TYR A 438 13.00 -15.85 1.92
N LEU A 439 13.22 -14.55 1.82
CA LEU A 439 13.75 -13.91 0.62
C LEU A 439 15.00 -13.14 1.02
N SER A 440 16.16 -13.61 0.57
CA SER A 440 17.42 -12.93 0.91
C SER A 440 17.70 -11.75 -0.01
N GLU A 441 18.49 -10.78 0.45
CA GLU A 441 19.07 -9.71 -0.37
C GLU A 441 19.80 -10.26 -1.59
N PHE A 442 20.47 -11.41 -1.46
CA PHE A 442 21.11 -12.09 -2.58
C PHE A 442 20.09 -12.51 -3.65
N ASN A 443 18.97 -13.13 -3.26
CA ASN A 443 17.94 -13.54 -4.21
C ASN A 443 17.27 -12.35 -4.91
N ILE A 444 17.13 -11.22 -4.20
CA ILE A 444 16.57 -10.00 -4.76
C ILE A 444 17.53 -9.39 -5.79
N SER A 445 18.82 -9.34 -5.46
CA SER A 445 19.86 -8.85 -6.36
C SER A 445 19.97 -9.70 -7.63
N GLU A 446 19.98 -11.03 -7.47
CA GLU A 446 19.99 -11.98 -8.58
C GLU A 446 18.76 -11.82 -9.48
N HIS A 447 17.56 -11.73 -8.90
CA HIS A 447 16.34 -11.49 -9.68
C HIS A 447 16.36 -10.13 -10.39
N PHE A 448 16.96 -9.10 -9.77
CA PHE A 448 17.14 -7.82 -10.41
C PHE A 448 18.04 -7.95 -11.64
N ASP A 449 19.22 -8.54 -11.48
CA ASP A 449 20.21 -8.68 -12.54
C ASP A 449 19.70 -9.55 -13.70
N GLU A 450 19.05 -10.67 -13.40
CA GLU A 450 18.56 -11.61 -14.41
C GLU A 450 17.30 -11.13 -15.13
N TYR A 451 16.36 -10.50 -14.42
CA TYR A 451 14.99 -10.35 -14.89
C TYR A 451 14.54 -8.91 -15.07
N LEU A 452 15.03 -8.01 -14.22
CA LEU A 452 14.57 -6.63 -14.15
C LEU A 452 15.55 -5.64 -14.76
N SER A 453 16.84 -5.97 -14.83
CA SER A 453 17.90 -5.10 -15.34
C SER A 453 17.67 -4.70 -16.80
N ASP A 454 17.12 -5.61 -17.62
CA ASP A 454 16.71 -5.32 -19.00
C ASP A 454 15.43 -4.49 -19.05
N ARG A 455 14.47 -4.74 -18.15
CA ARG A 455 13.22 -3.95 -18.05
C ARG A 455 13.46 -2.51 -17.65
N CYS A 456 14.46 -2.26 -16.81
CA CYS A 456 14.89 -0.90 -16.47
C CYS A 456 15.43 -0.14 -17.69
N LYS A 457 15.87 -0.85 -18.74
CA LYS A 457 16.32 -0.27 -20.03
C LYS A 457 15.16 -0.13 -21.02
N THR A 458 14.05 -0.82 -20.80
CA THR A 458 12.84 -0.68 -21.62
C THR A 458 12.07 0.56 -21.20
N ARG A 459 11.84 1.48 -22.15
CA ARG A 459 10.98 2.65 -21.94
C ARG A 459 9.71 2.51 -22.79
N PRO A 460 8.51 2.75 -22.22
CA PRO A 460 7.29 2.81 -23.02
C PRO A 460 7.42 3.90 -24.09
N SER A 461 7.08 3.58 -25.34
CA SER A 461 7.17 4.52 -26.48
C SER A 461 6.28 5.75 -26.33
N THR A 462 5.21 5.66 -25.54
CA THR A 462 4.26 6.73 -25.23
C THR A 462 4.67 7.56 -24.01
N GLY A 463 5.79 7.21 -23.36
CA GLY A 463 6.19 7.81 -22.10
C GLY A 463 5.56 7.12 -20.87
N PRO A 464 5.87 7.59 -19.65
CA PRO A 464 5.29 7.05 -18.43
C PRO A 464 3.77 7.23 -18.41
N ILE A 465 3.06 6.38 -17.67
CA ILE A 465 1.61 6.55 -17.42
C ILE A 465 1.43 7.84 -16.62
N PHE A 466 0.95 8.88 -17.29
CA PHE A 466 0.70 10.17 -16.66
C PHE A 466 -0.45 10.05 -15.66
N GLY A 467 -0.35 10.76 -14.54
CA GLY A 467 -1.42 10.73 -13.54
C GLY A 467 -1.65 9.37 -12.87
N ILE A 468 -0.69 8.44 -12.90
CA ILE A 468 -0.80 7.08 -12.32
C ILE A 468 -1.45 7.04 -10.93
N ARG A 469 -1.18 8.06 -10.11
CA ARG A 469 -1.70 8.23 -8.75
C ARG A 469 -3.22 8.34 -8.68
N SER A 470 -3.86 8.82 -9.73
CA SER A 470 -5.30 9.06 -9.82
C SER A 470 -6.12 7.80 -10.14
N TYR A 471 -5.49 6.74 -10.66
CA TYR A 471 -6.17 5.50 -11.04
C TYR A 471 -6.12 4.45 -9.93
N HIS A 472 -7.19 3.68 -9.74
CA HIS A 472 -7.27 2.65 -8.71
C HIS A 472 -7.46 1.24 -9.27
N HIS A 473 -7.65 1.10 -10.58
CA HIS A 473 -7.73 -0.19 -11.25
C HIS A 473 -6.93 -0.14 -12.55
N PHE A 474 -6.02 -1.10 -12.67
CA PHE A 474 -5.17 -1.31 -13.83
C PHE A 474 -5.47 -2.69 -14.39
N GLN A 475 -6.03 -2.72 -15.60
CA GLN A 475 -6.47 -3.93 -16.28
C GLN A 475 -5.68 -4.10 -17.58
N LEU A 476 -5.06 -5.26 -17.78
CA LEU A 476 -4.41 -5.57 -19.04
C LEU A 476 -5.43 -5.93 -20.11
N LEU A 477 -5.35 -5.26 -21.26
CA LEU A 477 -6.15 -5.61 -22.44
C LEU A 477 -5.39 -6.59 -23.34
N ASP A 478 -4.07 -6.40 -23.45
CA ASP A 478 -3.15 -7.22 -24.20
C ASP A 478 -1.72 -7.08 -23.63
N ASN A 479 -0.71 -7.63 -24.30
CA ASN A 479 0.69 -7.64 -23.85
C ASN A 479 1.41 -6.27 -23.92
N ALA A 480 0.71 -5.21 -24.31
CA ALA A 480 1.25 -3.86 -24.39
C ALA A 480 0.30 -2.78 -23.86
N THR A 481 -1.00 -3.06 -23.77
CA THR A 481 -2.02 -2.06 -23.45
C THR A 481 -2.61 -2.29 -22.06
N ILE A 482 -2.57 -1.24 -21.25
CA ILE A 482 -3.14 -1.20 -19.91
C ILE A 482 -4.26 -0.17 -19.83
N ARG A 483 -5.42 -0.60 -19.34
CA ARG A 483 -6.57 0.23 -19.04
C ARG A 483 -6.51 0.71 -17.61
N CYS A 484 -6.56 2.02 -17.43
CA CYS A 484 -6.49 2.71 -16.15
C CYS A 484 -7.85 3.34 -15.81
N LYS A 485 -8.40 3.03 -14.63
CA LYS A 485 -9.69 3.60 -14.17
C LYS A 485 -9.53 4.35 -12.86
N THR A 486 -10.21 5.49 -12.71
CA THR A 486 -10.18 6.32 -11.49
C THR A 486 -10.86 5.62 -10.31
N THR A 487 -11.91 4.86 -10.58
CA THR A 487 -12.48 3.84 -9.68
C THR A 487 -12.69 2.53 -10.46
N SER A 488 -12.73 1.39 -9.78
CA SER A 488 -12.79 0.08 -10.45
C SER A 488 -14.07 -0.12 -11.25
N ASP A 489 -15.16 0.47 -10.77
CA ASP A 489 -16.47 0.47 -11.43
C ASP A 489 -16.69 1.68 -12.35
N SER A 490 -15.67 2.53 -12.54
CA SER A 490 -15.79 3.69 -13.42
C SER A 490 -16.03 3.26 -14.87
N MET A 491 -17.01 3.90 -15.52
CA MET A 491 -17.23 3.78 -16.96
C MET A 491 -16.22 4.60 -17.76
N SER A 492 -15.62 5.64 -17.16
CA SER A 492 -14.52 6.38 -17.77
C SER A 492 -13.20 5.71 -17.44
N TYR A 493 -12.38 5.53 -18.47
CA TYR A 493 -11.08 4.89 -18.42
C TYR A 493 -10.13 5.54 -19.43
N GLU A 494 -8.84 5.37 -19.20
CA GLU A 494 -7.78 5.77 -20.11
C GLU A 494 -6.94 4.54 -20.46
N ASP A 495 -6.74 4.30 -21.74
CA ASP A 495 -5.92 3.18 -22.23
C ASP A 495 -4.53 3.70 -22.59
N PHE A 496 -3.49 3.07 -22.02
CA PHE A 496 -2.10 3.38 -22.28
C PHE A 496 -1.44 2.20 -22.96
N THR A 497 -0.95 2.39 -24.18
CA THR A 497 -0.15 1.38 -24.87
C THR A 497 1.33 1.64 -24.66
N MET A 498 2.02 0.67 -24.08
CA MET A 498 3.43 0.68 -23.77
C MET A 498 4.14 -0.22 -24.78
N PHE A 499 4.55 0.33 -25.93
CA PHE A 499 5.40 -0.41 -26.85
C PHE A 499 6.81 -0.50 -26.28
N ILE A 500 7.33 -1.72 -26.25
CA ILE A 500 8.68 -2.02 -25.81
C ILE A 500 9.58 -1.82 -27.01
N GLN A 501 10.29 -0.70 -27.02
CA GLN A 501 11.49 -0.63 -27.84
C GLN A 501 12.56 -1.44 -27.10
N HIS A 502 12.96 -2.59 -27.65
CA HIS A 502 14.27 -3.16 -27.33
C HIS A 502 15.29 -2.13 -27.78
N GLN A 503 15.71 -1.26 -26.86
CA GLN A 503 16.87 -0.43 -27.12
C GLN A 503 18.06 -1.37 -27.13
N SER A 504 18.68 -1.50 -28.30
CA SER A 504 20.07 -1.91 -28.40
C SER A 504 20.86 -1.22 -27.29
N LYS A 505 21.73 -1.99 -26.62
CA LYS A 505 22.69 -1.48 -25.64
C LYS A 505 23.30 -0.18 -26.18
N LEU A 506 23.11 0.92 -25.43
CA LEU A 506 23.39 2.33 -25.78
C LEU A 506 22.42 2.99 -26.78
N LYS A 507 21.94 4.19 -26.44
CA LYS A 507 21.70 5.25 -27.41
C LYS A 507 23.05 5.74 -27.96
N CYS A 508 23.70 4.93 -28.78
CA CYS A 508 24.77 5.37 -29.68
C CYS A 508 24.16 5.21 -31.08
N VAL A 509 23.95 6.20 -31.95
CA VAL A 509 24.61 7.47 -32.22
C VAL A 509 23.55 8.30 -32.96
N LYS A 510 23.24 9.52 -32.51
CA LYS A 510 22.95 10.59 -33.47
C LYS A 510 24.20 11.45 -33.46
N ARG A 511 24.95 11.45 -34.57
CA ARG A 511 26.12 12.33 -34.78
C ARG A 511 25.76 13.82 -34.70
N VAL A 512 24.47 14.13 -34.71
CA VAL A 512 23.90 15.46 -34.59
C VAL A 512 22.73 15.36 -33.61
N LEU A 513 22.94 15.78 -32.37
CA LEU A 513 21.87 15.95 -31.41
C LEU A 513 21.04 17.18 -31.77
N THR A 514 19.71 17.06 -31.66
CA THR A 514 18.79 18.18 -31.80
C THR A 514 18.22 18.57 -30.44
N MET A 515 17.65 19.77 -30.31
CA MET A 515 17.05 20.23 -29.06
C MET A 515 15.95 19.31 -28.50
N ASN A 516 15.35 18.45 -29.34
CA ASN A 516 14.35 17.47 -28.91
C ASN A 516 14.95 16.20 -28.30
N ASP A 517 16.28 16.00 -28.41
CA ASP A 517 16.96 14.80 -27.96
C ASP A 517 17.50 14.92 -26.51
N VAL A 518 17.50 16.13 -25.92
CA VAL A 518 18.06 16.44 -24.59
C VAL A 518 17.04 17.12 -23.68
N ASN A 519 17.14 16.89 -22.37
CA ASN A 519 16.31 17.53 -21.34
C ASN A 519 17.18 18.16 -20.24
N VAL A 520 16.58 19.07 -19.47
CA VAL A 520 17.19 19.58 -18.23
C VAL A 520 17.40 18.42 -17.25
N ASN A 521 18.57 18.37 -16.60
CA ASN A 521 19.10 17.32 -15.74
C ASN A 521 19.57 16.04 -16.44
N ASP A 522 19.61 16.00 -17.78
CA ASP A 522 20.27 14.90 -18.47
C ASP A 522 21.79 14.96 -18.27
N TYR A 523 22.40 13.79 -18.12
CA TYR A 523 23.86 13.63 -18.07
C TYR A 523 24.38 13.31 -19.47
N ILE A 524 25.46 13.97 -19.86
CA ILE A 524 26.06 13.88 -21.19
C ILE A 524 27.58 13.76 -21.07
N ALA A 525 28.20 13.14 -22.07
CA ALA A 525 29.63 13.23 -22.31
C ALA A 525 29.87 14.29 -23.39
N VAL A 526 30.76 15.25 -23.11
CA VAL A 526 31.06 16.37 -24.00
C VAL A 526 32.56 16.46 -24.25
N GLU A 527 32.94 16.84 -25.46
CA GLU A 527 34.31 17.22 -25.79
C GLU A 527 34.55 18.67 -25.35
N TYR A 528 35.62 18.88 -24.59
CA TYR A 528 36.06 20.21 -24.22
C TYR A 528 37.57 20.21 -23.92
N GLN A 529 38.32 21.02 -24.68
CA GLN A 529 39.77 21.19 -24.56
C GLN A 529 40.54 19.87 -24.75
N ASP A 530 40.22 19.14 -25.82
CA ASP A 530 40.92 17.89 -26.22
C ASP A 530 40.76 16.72 -25.22
N ASP A 531 39.86 16.85 -24.25
CA ASP A 531 39.45 15.81 -23.32
C ASP A 531 37.92 15.65 -23.35
N TRP A 532 37.41 14.48 -22.98
CA TRP A 532 35.98 14.31 -22.71
C TRP A 532 35.63 14.49 -21.23
N TRP A 533 34.50 15.15 -21.00
CA TRP A 533 34.01 15.49 -19.69
C TRP A 533 32.58 14.98 -19.51
N LEU A 534 32.24 14.58 -18.28
CA LEU A 534 30.84 14.40 -17.91
C LEU A 534 30.25 15.74 -17.49
N ALA A 535 29.07 16.05 -18.01
CA ALA A 535 28.33 17.25 -17.64
C ALA A 535 26.85 16.93 -17.43
N MET A 536 26.17 17.78 -16.67
CA MET A 536 24.73 17.76 -16.48
C MET A 536 24.13 19.04 -17.04
N ILE A 537 23.07 18.92 -17.84
CA ILE A 537 22.38 20.08 -18.42
C ILE A 537 21.57 20.78 -17.32
N GLN A 538 21.84 22.06 -17.07
CA GLN A 538 21.10 22.88 -16.12
C GLN A 538 19.95 23.66 -16.78
N ALA A 539 20.16 24.16 -17.99
CA ALA A 539 19.14 24.91 -18.72
C ALA A 539 19.32 24.71 -20.24
N LEU A 540 18.18 24.67 -20.93
CA LEU A 540 18.13 24.62 -22.39
C LEU A 540 17.89 26.04 -22.91
N GLU A 541 18.75 26.53 -23.80
CA GLU A 541 18.55 27.82 -24.47
C GLU A 541 18.17 27.62 -25.96
N PRO A 542 16.87 27.69 -26.30
CA PRO A 542 16.40 27.38 -27.66
C PRO A 542 16.91 28.35 -28.74
N THR A 543 17.30 29.56 -28.33
CA THR A 543 17.67 30.65 -29.23
C THR A 543 19.14 30.65 -29.65
N LEU A 544 20.03 30.06 -28.84
CA LEU A 544 21.48 30.22 -29.01
C LEU A 544 22.22 28.93 -29.45
N LYS A 545 21.54 27.78 -29.56
CA LYS A 545 22.13 26.44 -29.84
C LYS A 545 23.14 25.94 -28.78
N GLU A 546 23.51 26.77 -27.82
CA GLU A 546 24.30 26.44 -26.64
C GLU A 546 23.40 25.96 -25.50
N GLN A 547 23.89 25.01 -24.69
CA GLN A 547 23.21 24.58 -23.46
C GLN A 547 24.04 24.96 -22.25
N HIS A 548 23.38 25.40 -21.19
CA HIS A 548 24.03 25.69 -19.93
C HIS A 548 24.23 24.39 -19.16
N MET A 549 25.48 24.05 -18.85
CA MET A 549 25.85 22.75 -18.28
C MET A 549 26.78 22.92 -17.08
N THR A 550 26.71 21.99 -16.13
CA THR A 550 27.70 21.87 -15.04
C THR A 550 28.56 20.65 -15.22
N PHE A 551 29.87 20.85 -15.15
CA PHE A 551 30.88 19.83 -15.34
C PHE A 551 31.16 19.03 -14.06
N LEU A 552 31.41 17.73 -14.25
CA LEU A 552 31.92 16.84 -13.22
C LEU A 552 33.43 16.65 -13.41
N HIS A 553 34.16 16.55 -12.31
CA HIS A 553 35.61 16.43 -12.28
C HIS A 553 36.06 15.05 -11.78
N PRO A 554 37.19 14.52 -12.27
CA PRO A 554 38.06 15.07 -13.32
C PRO A 554 37.58 14.71 -14.75
N SER A 555 38.28 15.16 -15.79
CA SER A 555 38.10 14.65 -17.15
C SER A 555 38.32 13.13 -17.23
N GLY A 556 37.70 12.51 -18.23
CA GLY A 556 37.89 11.11 -18.53
C GLY A 556 39.27 10.80 -19.14
N PRO A 557 39.65 9.52 -19.28
CA PRO A 557 38.89 8.33 -18.89
C PRO A 557 39.01 8.01 -17.39
N ARG A 558 37.89 8.11 -16.66
CA ARG A 558 37.75 7.67 -15.26
C ARG A 558 36.32 7.17 -15.01
N THR A 559 36.16 6.36 -13.97
CA THR A 559 34.86 5.83 -13.55
C THR A 559 34.28 6.54 -12.33
N SER A 560 35.00 7.49 -11.73
CA SER A 560 34.59 8.20 -10.53
C SER A 560 34.81 9.70 -10.69
N PHE A 561 33.75 10.45 -10.45
CA PHE A 561 33.61 11.87 -10.72
C PHE A 561 32.98 12.59 -9.52
N LYS A 562 33.04 13.93 -9.48
CA LYS A 562 32.37 14.74 -8.47
C LYS A 562 32.01 16.10 -9.03
N PHE A 563 30.95 16.71 -8.52
CA PHE A 563 30.75 18.14 -8.72
C PHE A 563 31.83 18.92 -7.95
N PRO A 564 32.49 19.89 -8.58
CA PRO A 564 33.43 20.75 -7.90
C PRO A 564 32.71 21.61 -6.85
N VAL A 565 33.41 21.96 -5.76
CA VAL A 565 32.84 22.75 -4.64
C VAL A 565 32.31 24.11 -5.10
N ARG A 566 32.95 24.69 -6.12
CA ARG A 566 32.39 25.78 -6.91
C ARG A 566 31.88 25.17 -8.22
N PRO A 567 30.59 25.30 -8.54
CA PRO A 567 30.05 24.81 -9.82
C PRO A 567 30.90 25.31 -10.98
N ASP A 568 31.28 24.37 -11.84
CA ASP A 568 32.02 24.65 -13.06
C ASP A 568 31.01 24.63 -14.20
N GLU A 569 30.55 25.82 -14.58
CA GLU A 569 29.40 26.03 -15.45
C GLU A 569 29.85 26.66 -16.75
N LEU A 570 29.47 26.06 -17.87
CA LEU A 570 29.84 26.52 -19.20
C LEU A 570 28.66 26.36 -20.17
N ASN A 571 28.62 27.23 -21.18
CA ASN A 571 27.68 27.11 -22.29
C ASN A 571 28.37 26.37 -23.44
N ILE A 572 27.81 25.22 -23.84
CA ILE A 572 28.39 24.38 -24.89
C ILE A 572 27.38 24.11 -25.99
N GLU A 573 27.83 24.21 -27.24
CA GLU A 573 27.05 23.83 -28.41
C GLU A 573 26.73 22.33 -28.42
N LEU A 574 25.51 21.96 -28.80
CA LEU A 574 25.12 20.53 -28.94
C LEU A 574 26.00 19.73 -29.90
N GLY A 575 26.74 20.42 -30.79
CA GLY A 575 27.74 19.80 -31.66
C GLY A 575 28.82 19.07 -30.87
N ASN A 576 29.27 19.64 -29.75
CA ASN A 576 30.38 19.16 -28.91
C ASN A 576 29.97 18.03 -27.95
N VAL A 577 28.71 17.58 -28.02
CA VAL A 577 28.21 16.48 -27.19
C VAL A 577 28.49 15.15 -27.87
N ILE A 578 29.32 14.32 -27.24
CA ILE A 578 29.73 12.99 -27.72
C ILE A 578 28.56 12.01 -27.60
N CYS A 579 27.93 11.93 -26.42
CA CYS A 579 26.78 11.05 -26.20
C CYS A 579 25.93 11.45 -25.00
N LEU A 580 24.70 10.93 -24.97
CA LEU A 580 23.75 11.07 -23.86
C LEU A 580 23.80 9.82 -22.97
N LEU A 581 24.00 9.99 -21.67
CA LEU A 581 24.01 8.88 -20.72
C LEU A 581 22.56 8.44 -20.46
N CYS A 582 22.29 7.15 -20.64
CA CYS A 582 20.95 6.57 -20.44
C CYS A 582 20.58 6.44 -18.96
N GLN A 583 21.55 6.52 -18.06
CA GLN A 583 21.37 6.53 -16.61
C GLN A 583 22.25 7.63 -16.00
N PRO A 584 21.77 8.35 -14.97
CA PRO A 584 22.61 9.27 -14.24
C PRO A 584 23.74 8.48 -13.54
N PRO A 585 24.95 9.06 -13.41
CA PRO A 585 26.00 8.48 -12.59
C PRO A 585 25.48 8.15 -11.18
N THR A 586 25.82 6.97 -10.66
CA THR A 586 25.36 6.54 -9.34
C THR A 586 26.10 7.27 -8.23
N LEU A 587 25.38 7.72 -7.22
CA LEU A 587 25.99 8.35 -6.04
C LEU A 587 26.65 7.28 -5.17
N GLY A 588 27.98 7.24 -5.17
CA GLY A 588 28.79 6.38 -4.31
C GLY A 588 28.99 6.97 -2.91
N THR A 589 30.01 6.47 -2.20
CA THR A 589 30.36 6.99 -0.88
C THR A 589 31.06 8.35 -0.98
N ARG A 590 30.65 9.31 -0.12
CA ARG A 590 31.21 10.68 -0.01
C ARG A 590 31.03 11.59 -1.25
N TYR A 591 29.79 11.71 -1.77
CA TYR A 591 29.42 12.65 -2.85
C TYR A 591 30.14 12.44 -4.20
N ASN A 592 30.75 11.27 -4.40
CA ASN A 592 31.32 10.90 -5.69
C ASN A 592 30.25 10.21 -6.54
N TYR A 593 30.22 10.55 -7.81
CA TYR A 593 29.39 9.98 -8.85
C TYR A 593 30.19 8.96 -9.64
N THR A 594 29.66 7.75 -9.81
CA THR A 594 30.37 6.68 -10.52
C THR A 594 29.63 6.22 -11.76
N ILE A 595 30.38 5.85 -12.79
CA ILE A 595 29.87 5.14 -13.98
C ILE A 595 30.51 3.76 -14.05
N GLN A 596 29.83 2.81 -14.70
CA GLN A 596 30.38 1.46 -14.89
C GLN A 596 31.59 1.50 -15.85
N GLN A 597 32.56 0.61 -15.65
CA GLN A 597 33.78 0.56 -16.46
C GLN A 597 33.49 0.40 -17.96
N HIS A 598 32.54 -0.46 -18.34
CA HIS A 598 32.16 -0.66 -19.73
C HIS A 598 31.68 0.63 -20.41
N LEU A 599 30.92 1.47 -19.70
CA LEU A 599 30.42 2.75 -20.21
C LEU A 599 31.56 3.76 -20.38
N CYS A 600 32.55 3.74 -19.49
CA CYS A 600 33.75 4.58 -19.61
C CYS A 600 34.56 4.20 -20.86
N ASP A 601 34.73 2.89 -21.12
CA ASP A 601 35.47 2.38 -22.26
C ASP A 601 34.75 2.74 -23.58
N GLU A 602 33.42 2.62 -23.62
CA GLU A 602 32.59 3.01 -24.78
C GLU A 602 32.63 4.52 -25.07
N ILE A 603 32.57 5.38 -24.04
CA ILE A 603 32.72 6.84 -24.23
C ILE A 603 34.11 7.17 -24.78
N GLN A 604 35.15 6.50 -24.30
CA GLN A 604 36.52 6.71 -24.76
C GLN A 604 36.71 6.28 -26.22
N GLU A 605 36.07 5.19 -26.64
CA GLU A 605 36.06 4.75 -28.05
C GLU A 605 35.39 5.80 -28.94
N LEU A 606 34.21 6.29 -28.54
CA LEU A 606 33.50 7.36 -29.27
C LEU A 606 34.26 8.67 -29.34
N PHE A 607 34.91 9.06 -28.24
CA PHE A 607 35.75 10.24 -28.20
C PHE A 607 36.96 10.13 -29.14
N SER A 608 37.49 8.92 -29.33
CA SER A 608 38.60 8.68 -30.26
C SER A 608 38.16 8.75 -31.74
N GLU A 609 36.85 8.65 -32.00
CA GLU A 609 36.23 8.80 -33.33
C GLU A 609 35.61 10.19 -33.59
N TYR A 610 35.50 11.01 -32.52
CA TYR A 610 34.96 12.36 -32.50
C TYR A 610 36.00 13.35 -33.04
#